data_AF-A0A1Y2WWT6-F1
#
_entry.id   AF-A0A1Y2WWT6-F1
#
_cell.length_a   1.000
_cell.length_b   1.000
_cell.length_c   1.000
_cell.angle_alpha   90.00
_cell.angle_beta   90.00
_cell.angle_gamma   90.00
#
_symmetry.space_group_name_H-M   'P 1'
#
loop_
_entity.id
_entity.type
_entity.pdbx_description
1 polymer ?
#
loop_
_entity_poly.entity_id
_entity_poly.type
_entity_poly.pdbx_seq_one_letter_code
_entity_poly.pdbx_strand_id
1 'polypeptide(L)'
;MPVGKNITFAYQLASPDEYIPRYYTDVVCANASLVDGRHNPFRYQIVPMAKYSSTVFSAMLAVSAVKLAEKDPKFHRRALVHRHRVLMDVKNLLQSLHTDTGKCLEALVAVVMLCWYDISDNCKATWISHLVGIFGLLDVCLKQNIRSANHEAILQFGQQYLMYHLVMAKSTLHVDDVIPQYKSILSKLLGSSEIVSKGRIEAGSISKEHDNAALQGITVSYENRDPTSQLGFRLVGPGFNDELDRIDTHQGFSNRLLLIINDICDLRDASKSDELDYQHTDPQALEQRVVGIQSKLETLSQIPPISNRPAWEVDMDHDARIESEEFERKLEMIELTAESNRLAALLFLDETCATHLPHIIPQCRKIRSVIIQDILTKVQKICETGPITAALPIWPVFVAGCMASTDDDRLQMMQIFDKFQSQKKFGSIPPALEVIQMVWRQRDLVCDENPRKVLLTSSCDSIGGYDGKNRSSTPPKARRQRTRYPWERAISMLGGSSLLSLT
;
A
#
# COMPACT_ATOMS: atom_id res chain seq x y z
N MET A 1 2.90 -14.55 34.47
CA MET A 1 2.19 -13.30 34.84
C MET A 1 2.85 -12.68 36.08
N PRO A 2 2.90 -11.35 36.26
CA PRO A 2 1.75 -10.44 36.22
C PRO A 2 1.54 -9.85 34.82
N VAL A 3 0.36 -10.05 34.22
CA VAL A 3 -0.84 -9.18 34.32
C VAL A 3 -0.57 -7.83 33.66
N GLY A 4 -1.40 -7.52 32.66
CA GLY A 4 -1.32 -6.34 31.82
C GLY A 4 -0.85 -5.09 32.55
N LYS A 5 0.39 -4.69 32.26
CA LYS A 5 0.77 -3.30 32.49
C LYS A 5 0.08 -2.49 31.40
N ASN A 6 -1.07 -1.92 31.75
CA ASN A 6 -1.33 -0.55 31.33
C ASN A 6 -0.10 0.25 31.75
N ILE A 7 0.88 0.37 30.86
CA ILE A 7 2.10 1.09 31.20
C ILE A 7 1.68 2.55 31.27
N THR A 8 1.39 3.00 32.49
CA THR A 8 1.31 4.40 32.90
C THR A 8 2.73 5.00 32.79
N PHE A 9 3.27 5.01 31.56
CA PHE A 9 4.53 5.61 31.18
C PHE A 9 4.52 7.14 31.38
N ALA A 10 3.34 7.73 31.56
CA ALA A 10 3.15 9.17 31.66
C ALA A 10 3.73 9.82 32.93
N TYR A 11 4.02 9.05 33.98
CA TYR A 11 4.39 9.61 35.29
C TYR A 11 5.89 9.54 35.65
N GLN A 12 6.73 8.88 34.85
CA GLN A 12 8.14 8.64 35.22
C GLN A 12 9.20 9.33 34.35
N LEU A 13 8.84 10.05 33.29
CA LEU A 13 9.81 10.76 32.45
C LEU A 13 9.65 12.28 32.61
N ALA A 14 10.62 12.86 33.33
CA ALA A 14 10.62 14.23 33.86
C ALA A 14 10.74 15.34 32.81
N SER A 15 10.88 15.01 31.53
CA SER A 15 10.68 15.94 30.42
C SER A 15 10.08 15.20 29.22
N PRO A 16 9.18 15.80 28.43
CA PRO A 16 8.67 15.12 27.25
C PRO A 16 9.73 14.97 26.15
N ASP A 17 10.90 15.61 26.31
CA ASP A 17 12.06 15.49 25.42
C ASP A 17 12.82 14.16 25.62
N GLU A 18 12.75 13.56 26.80
CA GLU A 18 13.32 12.23 27.08
C GLU A 18 12.33 11.09 26.79
N TYR A 19 11.02 11.36 26.97
CA TYR A 19 9.97 10.37 26.76
C TYR A 19 9.74 10.01 25.29
N ILE A 20 9.63 11.00 24.40
CA ILE A 20 9.27 10.79 22.99
C ILE A 20 10.28 9.89 22.26
N PRO A 21 11.62 10.08 22.38
CA PRO A 21 12.58 9.18 21.74
C PRO A 21 12.51 7.75 22.28
N ARG A 22 12.31 7.57 23.60
CA ARG A 22 12.17 6.24 24.21
C ARG A 22 10.88 5.55 23.78
N TYR A 23 9.77 6.29 23.67
CA TYR A 23 8.53 5.75 23.13
C TYR A 23 8.69 5.25 21.69
N TYR A 24 9.55 5.91 20.90
CA TYR A 24 9.86 5.44 19.56
C TYR A 24 10.50 4.04 19.60
N THR A 25 11.57 3.89 20.39
CA THR A 25 12.31 2.63 20.49
C THR A 25 11.50 1.52 21.15
N ASP A 26 10.67 1.82 22.14
CA ASP A 26 10.03 0.79 22.95
C ASP A 26 8.67 0.37 22.37
N VAL A 27 7.98 1.27 21.66
CA VAL A 27 6.60 1.06 21.20
C VAL A 27 6.42 1.26 19.70
N VAL A 28 6.96 2.34 19.13
CA VAL A 28 6.71 2.66 17.71
C VAL A 28 7.39 1.64 16.80
N CYS A 29 8.67 1.36 17.00
CA CYS A 29 9.39 0.34 16.21
C CYS A 29 8.74 -1.04 16.35
N ALA A 30 8.37 -1.43 17.56
CA ALA A 30 7.78 -2.74 17.83
C ALA A 30 6.44 -2.94 17.13
N ASN A 31 5.66 -1.86 16.99
CA ASN A 31 4.37 -1.86 16.32
C ASN A 31 4.43 -1.47 14.84
N ALA A 32 5.61 -1.24 14.27
CA ALA A 32 5.79 -0.89 12.86
C ALA A 32 5.86 -2.13 11.95
N SER A 33 6.05 -3.31 12.54
CA SER A 33 6.16 -4.60 11.86
C SER A 33 5.33 -5.65 12.62
N LEU A 34 4.89 -6.71 11.94
CA LEU A 34 4.24 -7.86 12.58
C LEU A 34 5.15 -8.51 13.64
N VAL A 35 6.46 -8.52 13.38
CA VAL A 35 7.48 -9.02 14.30
C VAL A 35 8.62 -8.02 14.37
N ASP A 36 8.93 -7.57 15.60
CA ASP A 36 10.08 -6.73 15.89
C ASP A 36 11.37 -7.57 15.94
N GLY A 37 11.75 -8.12 14.78
CA GLY A 37 12.94 -8.94 14.61
C GLY A 37 14.15 -8.12 14.14
N ARG A 38 15.28 -8.79 13.97
CA ARG A 38 16.56 -8.20 13.48
C ARG A 38 16.47 -7.54 12.10
N HIS A 39 15.38 -7.81 11.37
CA HIS A 39 15.10 -7.27 10.05
C HIS A 39 14.19 -6.03 10.07
N ASN A 40 13.76 -5.54 11.23
CA ASN A 40 12.90 -4.38 11.34
C ASN A 40 13.63 -3.07 10.92
N PRO A 41 13.29 -2.48 9.76
CA PRO A 41 14.02 -1.33 9.24
C PRO A 41 13.89 -0.08 10.14
N PHE A 42 12.71 0.09 10.75
CA PHE A 42 12.41 1.22 11.63
C PHE A 42 13.27 1.20 12.90
N ARG A 43 13.75 0.03 13.32
CA ARG A 43 14.66 -0.10 14.47
C ARG A 43 16.12 -0.06 14.05
N TYR A 44 16.52 -0.88 13.09
CA TYR A 44 17.94 -1.14 12.83
C TYR A 44 18.58 -0.21 11.79
N GLN A 45 17.78 0.59 11.08
CA GLN A 45 18.27 1.53 10.07
C GLN A 45 18.01 2.96 10.55
N ILE A 46 16.80 3.24 11.04
CA ILE A 46 16.42 4.60 11.46
C ILE A 46 17.06 4.99 12.79
N VAL A 47 17.01 4.15 13.83
CA VAL A 47 17.55 4.52 15.16
C VAL A 47 19.06 4.76 15.12
N PRO A 48 19.88 3.93 14.46
CA PRO A 48 21.31 4.24 14.33
C PRO A 48 21.57 5.53 13.56
N MET A 49 20.83 5.79 12.48
CA MET A 49 20.97 7.04 11.71
C MET A 49 20.57 8.27 12.53
N ALA A 50 19.51 8.18 13.34
CA ALA A 50 19.05 9.25 14.22
C ALA A 50 20.10 9.67 15.27
N LYS A 51 21.07 8.81 15.61
CA LYS A 51 22.18 9.18 16.51
C LYS A 51 23.15 10.18 15.88
N TYR A 52 23.24 10.20 14.55
CA TYR A 52 24.21 11.01 13.80
C TYR A 52 23.55 12.14 12.99
N SER A 53 22.26 12.02 12.69
CA SER A 53 21.48 13.04 11.96
C SER A 53 20.42 13.68 12.85
N SER A 54 20.51 15.00 13.02
CA SER A 54 19.49 15.80 13.72
C SER A 54 18.16 15.86 12.96
N THR A 55 18.20 15.80 11.62
CA THR A 55 17.02 15.72 10.74
C THR A 55 16.24 14.44 10.99
N VAL A 56 16.92 13.29 10.94
CA VAL A 56 16.32 11.97 11.13
C VAL A 56 15.86 11.78 12.57
N PHE A 57 16.62 12.30 13.54
CA PHE A 57 16.16 12.36 14.94
C PHE A 57 14.87 13.17 15.07
N SER A 58 14.79 14.35 14.45
CA SER A 58 13.57 15.17 14.46
C SER A 58 12.40 14.44 13.78
N ALA A 59 12.64 13.69 12.71
CA ALA A 59 11.62 12.88 12.03
C ALA A 59 11.12 11.73 12.92
N MET A 60 12.03 11.06 13.63
CA MET A 60 11.73 10.06 14.65
C MET A 60 10.83 10.62 15.75
N LEU A 61 11.15 11.82 16.25
CA LEU A 61 10.33 12.52 17.25
C LEU A 61 8.96 12.92 16.70
N ALA A 62 8.88 13.37 15.44
CA ALA A 62 7.61 13.73 14.82
C ALA A 62 6.63 12.54 14.76
N VAL A 63 7.09 11.40 14.25
CA VAL A 63 6.29 10.16 14.18
C VAL A 63 5.90 9.68 15.58
N SER A 64 6.86 9.63 16.51
CA SER A 64 6.60 9.21 17.89
C SER A 64 5.56 10.11 18.58
N ALA A 65 5.68 11.43 18.43
CA ALA A 65 4.75 12.39 18.99
C ALA A 65 3.35 12.28 18.36
N VAL A 66 3.23 11.99 17.06
CA VAL A 66 1.93 11.75 16.42
C VAL A 66 1.26 10.48 16.97
N LYS A 67 2.03 9.41 17.16
CA LYS A 67 1.53 8.17 17.78
C LYS A 67 1.15 8.35 19.25
N LEU A 68 1.85 9.22 19.98
CA LEU A 68 1.46 9.61 21.32
C LEU A 68 0.21 10.48 21.34
N ALA A 69 0.01 11.32 20.33
CA ALA A 69 -1.17 12.18 20.21
C ALA A 69 -2.48 11.38 20.07
N GLU A 70 -2.41 10.13 19.60
CA GLU A 70 -3.54 9.19 19.60
C GLU A 70 -4.09 8.94 21.02
N LYS A 71 -3.19 8.90 22.03
CA LYS A 71 -3.52 8.68 23.45
C LYS A 71 -3.70 9.98 24.22
N ASP A 72 -2.87 10.97 23.94
CA ASP A 72 -2.87 12.26 24.63
C ASP A 72 -2.67 13.41 23.63
N PRO A 73 -3.75 14.17 23.30
CA PRO A 73 -3.72 15.23 22.30
C PRO A 73 -2.65 16.32 22.50
N LYS A 74 -2.10 16.48 23.72
CA LYS A 74 -1.06 17.48 24.00
C LYS A 74 0.21 17.28 23.17
N PHE A 75 0.49 16.05 22.74
CA PHE A 75 1.66 15.73 21.92
C PHE A 75 1.50 16.19 20.46
N HIS A 76 0.29 16.50 20.00
CA HIS A 76 0.06 16.93 18.62
C HIS A 76 0.82 18.22 18.27
N ARG A 77 0.87 19.19 19.19
CA ARG A 77 1.67 20.41 19.00
C ARG A 77 3.15 20.08 18.78
N ARG A 78 3.70 19.16 19.55
CA ARG A 78 5.11 18.73 19.41
C ARG A 78 5.34 17.99 18.09
N ALA A 79 4.41 17.13 17.70
CA ALA A 79 4.45 16.43 16.43
C ALA A 79 4.57 17.42 15.25
N LEU A 80 3.74 18.47 15.25
CA LEU A 80 3.79 19.54 14.23
C LEU A 80 5.10 20.33 14.23
N VAL A 81 5.64 20.67 15.41
CA VAL A 81 6.92 21.39 15.53
C VAL A 81 8.07 20.57 14.92
N HIS A 82 8.15 19.29 15.28
CA HIS A 82 9.18 18.41 14.73
C HIS A 82 8.99 18.17 13.23
N ARG A 83 7.75 17.95 12.76
CA ARG A 83 7.44 17.85 11.33
C ARG A 83 7.90 19.08 10.57
N HIS A 84 7.59 20.28 11.07
CA HIS A 84 8.00 21.53 10.41
C HIS A 84 9.53 21.65 10.33
N ARG A 85 10.25 21.31 11.41
CA ARG A 85 11.71 21.28 11.41
C ARG A 85 12.25 20.34 10.34
N VAL A 86 11.74 19.12 10.25
CA VAL A 86 12.18 18.14 9.24
C VAL A 86 11.95 18.66 7.83
N LEU A 87 10.82 19.33 7.56
CA LEU A 87 10.57 19.93 6.24
C LEU A 87 11.59 21.04 5.89
N MET A 88 11.98 21.86 6.87
CA MET A 88 13.02 22.88 6.68
C MET A 88 14.39 22.25 6.46
N ASP A 89 14.74 21.24 7.26
CA ASP A 89 16.01 20.53 7.16
C ASP A 89 16.13 19.79 5.81
N VAL A 90 15.08 19.08 5.39
CA VAL A 90 15.01 18.44 4.07
C VAL A 90 15.19 19.48 2.97
N LYS A 91 14.50 20.63 3.03
CA LYS A 91 14.68 21.71 2.04
C LYS A 91 16.14 22.15 1.92
N ASN A 92 16.87 22.22 3.03
CA ASN A 92 18.30 22.56 3.03
C ASN A 92 19.16 21.41 2.50
N LEU A 93 18.87 20.16 2.88
CA LEU A 93 19.57 18.96 2.37
C LEU A 93 19.44 18.84 0.85
N LEU A 94 18.25 19.16 0.30
CA LEU A 94 17.98 19.15 -1.14
C LEU A 94 18.96 20.05 -1.94
N GLN A 95 19.50 21.11 -1.33
CA GLN A 95 20.46 22.01 -1.99
C GLN A 95 21.86 21.40 -2.16
N SER A 96 22.18 20.31 -1.46
CA SER A 96 23.53 19.72 -1.42
C SER A 96 23.57 18.21 -1.70
N LEU A 97 22.48 17.63 -2.22
CA LEU A 97 22.35 16.18 -2.47
C LEU A 97 23.45 15.60 -3.35
N HIS A 98 23.92 16.35 -4.34
CA HIS A 98 24.95 15.90 -5.29
C HIS A 98 26.36 15.91 -4.72
N THR A 99 26.56 16.57 -3.57
CA THR A 99 27.89 16.76 -2.98
C THR A 99 28.25 15.69 -1.95
N ASP A 100 27.24 15.08 -1.33
CA ASP A 100 27.43 14.14 -0.23
C ASP A 100 26.31 13.07 -0.23
N THR A 101 26.70 11.82 -0.47
CA THR A 101 25.82 10.66 -0.43
C THR A 101 25.15 10.48 0.94
N GLY A 102 25.85 10.80 2.03
CA GLY A 102 25.28 10.73 3.38
C GLY A 102 24.06 11.64 3.53
N LYS A 103 24.12 12.85 2.97
CA LYS A 103 22.98 13.80 2.95
C LYS A 103 21.83 13.34 2.06
N CYS A 104 22.12 12.68 0.93
CA CYS A 104 21.08 12.04 0.09
C CYS A 104 20.30 10.99 0.89
N LEU A 105 21.01 10.12 1.61
CA LEU A 105 20.41 9.06 2.44
C LEU A 105 19.68 9.63 3.66
N GLU A 106 20.22 10.67 4.29
CA GLU A 106 19.56 11.40 5.37
C GLU A 106 18.22 11.99 4.90
N ALA A 107 18.23 12.67 3.75
CA ALA A 107 17.00 13.19 3.13
C ALA A 107 16.02 12.06 2.79
N LEU A 108 16.51 10.95 2.24
CA LEU A 108 15.67 9.79 1.90
C LEU A 108 14.93 9.26 3.12
N VAL A 109 15.65 8.97 4.21
CA VAL A 109 15.05 8.47 5.46
C VAL A 109 14.11 9.51 6.07
N ALA A 110 14.47 10.79 6.05
CA ALA A 110 13.60 11.86 6.55
C ALA A 110 12.28 11.94 5.76
N VAL A 111 12.32 11.83 4.43
CA VAL A 111 11.11 11.87 3.60
C VAL A 111 10.26 10.59 3.75
N VAL A 112 10.89 9.41 3.91
CA VAL A 112 10.18 8.18 4.29
C VAL A 112 9.43 8.36 5.61
N MET A 113 10.07 8.94 6.63
CA MET A 113 9.46 9.22 7.92
C MET A 113 8.35 10.28 7.84
N LEU A 114 8.47 11.28 6.97
CA LEU A 114 7.40 12.26 6.70
C LEU A 114 6.19 11.60 6.01
N CYS A 115 6.43 10.67 5.09
CA CYS A 115 5.38 9.87 4.46
C CYS A 115 4.61 9.06 5.52
N TRP A 116 5.33 8.33 6.37
CA TRP A 116 4.72 7.55 7.45
C TRP A 116 3.97 8.43 8.47
N TYR A 117 4.52 9.61 8.78
CA TYR A 117 3.84 10.61 9.59
C TYR A 117 2.46 10.97 8.99
N ASP A 118 2.41 11.31 7.70
CA ASP A 118 1.17 11.79 7.07
C ASP A 118 0.13 10.69 6.91
N ILE A 119 0.55 9.46 6.65
CA ILE A 119 -0.33 8.30 6.67
C ILE A 119 -0.93 8.12 8.07
N SER A 120 -0.10 8.27 9.11
CA SER A 120 -0.53 8.13 10.51
C SER A 120 -1.45 9.28 10.98
N ASP A 121 -1.22 10.50 10.52
CA ASP A 121 -1.94 11.71 10.93
C ASP A 121 -3.19 11.93 10.06
N ASN A 122 -4.19 11.06 10.22
CA ASN A 122 -5.46 11.09 9.45
C ASN A 122 -5.27 10.97 7.93
N CYS A 123 -4.25 10.23 7.48
CA CYS A 123 -4.01 9.93 6.07
C CYS A 123 -4.00 11.18 5.17
N LYS A 124 -3.24 12.21 5.57
CA LYS A 124 -3.12 13.47 4.83
C LYS A 124 -2.58 13.23 3.43
N ALA A 125 -3.28 13.75 2.41
CA ALA A 125 -2.93 13.62 0.99
C ALA A 125 -1.46 13.94 0.61
N THR A 126 -0.75 14.71 1.43
CA THR A 126 0.68 15.03 1.27
C THR A 126 1.61 13.81 1.30
N TRP A 127 1.16 12.64 1.78
CA TRP A 127 1.93 11.39 1.72
C TRP A 127 2.35 11.03 0.29
N ILE A 128 1.53 11.35 -0.73
CA ILE A 128 1.88 11.10 -2.13
C ILE A 128 3.01 12.02 -2.60
N SER A 129 3.01 13.28 -2.19
CA SER A 129 4.14 14.19 -2.46
C SER A 129 5.44 13.68 -1.84
N HIS A 130 5.36 13.05 -0.66
CA HIS A 130 6.51 12.40 -0.04
C HIS A 130 6.96 11.16 -0.83
N LEU A 131 6.07 10.35 -1.38
CA LEU A 131 6.45 9.24 -2.28
C LEU A 131 7.20 9.72 -3.53
N VAL A 132 6.73 10.80 -4.16
CA VAL A 132 7.44 11.43 -5.29
C VAL A 132 8.84 11.88 -4.87
N GLY A 133 8.96 12.47 -3.68
CA GLY A 133 10.24 12.85 -3.09
C GLY A 133 11.18 11.65 -2.87
N ILE A 134 10.67 10.55 -2.33
CA ILE A 134 11.42 9.30 -2.12
C ILE A 134 11.97 8.79 -3.44
N PHE A 135 11.16 8.78 -4.50
CA PHE A 135 11.62 8.38 -5.82
C PHE A 135 12.76 9.27 -6.34
N GLY A 136 12.59 10.59 -6.30
CA GLY A 136 13.62 11.52 -6.78
C GLY A 136 14.94 11.35 -6.03
N LEU A 137 14.89 11.13 -4.71
CA LEU A 137 16.06 10.88 -3.88
C LEU A 137 16.72 9.54 -4.19
N LEU A 138 15.93 8.47 -4.42
CA LEU A 138 16.45 7.19 -4.87
C LEU A 138 17.16 7.32 -6.22
N ASP A 139 16.57 7.99 -7.22
CA ASP A 139 17.21 8.19 -8.54
C ASP A 139 18.56 8.92 -8.43
N VAL A 140 18.65 9.94 -7.56
CA VAL A 140 19.90 10.65 -7.26
C VAL A 140 20.91 9.73 -6.59
N CYS A 141 20.50 9.02 -5.53
CA CYS A 141 21.37 8.12 -4.78
C CYS A 141 21.89 6.96 -5.67
N LEU A 142 21.07 6.41 -6.58
CA LEU A 142 21.49 5.36 -7.53
C LEU A 142 22.55 5.88 -8.53
N LYS A 143 22.41 7.12 -9.01
CA LYS A 143 23.39 7.76 -9.91
C LYS A 143 24.76 7.99 -9.25
N GLN A 144 24.82 8.08 -7.92
CA GLN A 144 26.05 8.31 -7.15
C GLN A 144 26.89 7.04 -6.91
N ASN A 145 26.45 5.87 -7.39
CA ASN A 145 27.16 4.58 -7.29
C ASN A 145 27.61 4.24 -5.86
N ILE A 146 26.64 4.07 -4.97
CA ILE A 146 26.83 3.86 -3.53
C ILE A 146 27.44 2.48 -3.25
N ARG A 147 28.53 2.42 -2.45
CA ARG A 147 29.34 1.20 -2.24
C ARG A 147 29.37 0.63 -0.81
N SER A 148 28.71 1.27 0.16
CA SER A 148 28.73 0.82 1.56
C SER A 148 27.54 -0.08 1.89
N ALA A 149 27.76 -1.17 2.62
CA ALA A 149 26.72 -2.11 3.03
C ALA A 149 25.60 -1.46 3.86
N ASN A 150 25.94 -0.52 4.76
CA ASN A 150 24.94 0.21 5.55
C ASN A 150 24.07 1.11 4.65
N HIS A 151 24.68 1.75 3.67
CA HIS A 151 23.95 2.59 2.72
C HIS A 151 23.06 1.72 1.82
N GLU A 152 23.52 0.54 1.42
CA GLU A 152 22.72 -0.40 0.64
C GLU A 152 21.46 -0.84 1.39
N ALA A 153 21.57 -1.17 2.69
CA ALA A 153 20.41 -1.54 3.51
C ALA A 153 19.36 -0.40 3.61
N ILE A 154 19.80 0.86 3.70
CA ILE A 154 18.90 2.03 3.71
C ILE A 154 18.24 2.23 2.35
N LEU A 155 18.98 2.06 1.26
CA LEU A 155 18.42 2.15 -0.09
C LEU A 155 17.39 1.06 -0.35
N GLN A 156 17.69 -0.18 0.03
CA GLN A 156 16.75 -1.30 -0.06
C GLN A 156 15.48 -1.02 0.74
N PHE A 157 15.61 -0.50 1.97
CA PHE A 157 14.45 -0.08 2.75
C PHE A 157 13.62 1.01 2.03
N GLY A 158 14.26 2.06 1.53
CA GLY A 158 13.57 3.13 0.80
C GLY A 158 12.90 2.65 -0.49
N GLN A 159 13.54 1.76 -1.23
CA GLN A 159 12.99 1.12 -2.44
C GLN A 159 11.77 0.26 -2.11
N GLN A 160 11.89 -0.60 -1.11
CA GLN A 160 10.80 -1.48 -0.69
C GLN A 160 9.60 -0.68 -0.18
N TYR A 161 9.85 0.34 0.64
CA TYR A 161 8.82 1.26 1.12
C TYR A 161 8.09 1.95 -0.05
N LEU A 162 8.85 2.50 -1.01
CA LEU A 162 8.28 3.14 -2.19
C LEU A 162 7.43 2.16 -3.02
N MET A 163 7.97 0.98 -3.32
CA MET A 163 7.30 -0.02 -4.16
C MET A 163 6.00 -0.49 -3.52
N TYR A 164 6.04 -0.82 -2.23
CA TYR A 164 4.86 -1.23 -1.46
C TYR A 164 3.76 -0.16 -1.52
N HIS A 165 4.06 1.06 -1.08
CA HIS A 165 3.04 2.11 -1.06
C HIS A 165 2.56 2.51 -2.45
N LEU A 166 3.41 2.45 -3.47
CA LEU A 166 3.04 2.79 -4.84
C LEU A 166 2.09 1.76 -5.48
N VAL A 167 2.37 0.47 -5.32
CA VAL A 167 1.50 -0.60 -5.83
C VAL A 167 0.16 -0.60 -5.10
N MET A 168 0.17 -0.41 -3.78
CA MET A 168 -1.07 -0.33 -2.99
C MET A 168 -1.87 0.95 -3.28
N ALA A 169 -1.20 2.06 -3.61
CA ALA A 169 -1.88 3.24 -4.14
C ALA A 169 -2.52 2.94 -5.51
N LYS A 170 -1.85 2.19 -6.38
CA LYS A 170 -2.33 1.85 -7.73
C LYS A 170 -3.58 0.98 -7.72
N SER A 171 -3.78 0.16 -6.68
CA SER A 171 -4.97 -0.67 -6.52
C SER A 171 -6.21 0.11 -6.04
N THR A 172 -6.03 1.32 -5.51
CA THR A 172 -7.10 2.11 -4.88
C THR A 172 -7.34 3.48 -5.54
N LEU A 173 -6.33 4.03 -6.21
CA LEU A 173 -6.31 5.39 -6.75
C LEU A 173 -5.84 5.42 -8.21
N HIS A 174 -6.18 6.52 -8.89
CA HIS A 174 -5.65 6.84 -10.22
C HIS A 174 -4.24 7.42 -10.11
N VAL A 175 -3.24 6.55 -9.94
CA VAL A 175 -1.86 7.02 -9.70
C VAL A 175 -1.31 7.84 -10.88
N ASP A 176 -1.78 7.67 -12.13
CA ASP A 176 -1.33 8.54 -13.25
C ASP A 176 -1.71 10.02 -13.03
N ASP A 177 -2.83 10.29 -12.36
CA ASP A 177 -3.30 11.67 -12.14
C ASP A 177 -2.52 12.34 -11.01
N VAL A 178 -2.02 11.54 -10.06
CA VAL A 178 -1.38 12.05 -8.85
C VAL A 178 0.16 11.97 -8.93
N ILE A 179 0.69 10.99 -9.67
CA ILE A 179 2.12 10.77 -9.90
C ILE A 179 2.35 10.52 -11.40
N PRO A 180 2.44 11.56 -12.26
CA PRO A 180 2.48 11.40 -13.72
C PRO A 180 3.62 10.54 -14.30
N GLN A 181 4.65 10.22 -13.51
CA GLN A 181 5.82 9.45 -13.92
C GLN A 181 5.87 8.02 -13.34
N TYR A 182 4.87 7.57 -12.58
CA TYR A 182 5.00 6.33 -11.79
C TYR A 182 5.28 5.07 -12.62
N LYS A 183 4.82 5.00 -13.87
CA LYS A 183 5.14 3.85 -14.75
C LYS A 183 6.63 3.74 -15.02
N SER A 184 7.30 4.87 -15.27
CA SER A 184 8.76 4.93 -15.38
C SER A 184 9.46 4.62 -14.06
N ILE A 185 8.86 5.02 -12.93
CA ILE A 185 9.36 4.70 -11.59
C ILE A 185 9.35 3.19 -11.36
N LEU A 186 8.20 2.55 -11.56
CA LEU A 186 8.04 1.11 -11.37
C LEU A 186 8.90 0.32 -12.34
N SER A 187 8.97 0.70 -13.62
CA SER A 187 9.79 -0.03 -14.59
C SER A 187 11.29 0.01 -14.23
N LYS A 188 11.80 1.16 -13.78
CA LYS A 188 13.17 1.29 -13.26
C LYS A 188 13.41 0.44 -12.01
N LEU A 189 12.46 0.41 -11.08
CA LEU A 189 12.59 -0.34 -9.83
C LEU A 189 12.46 -1.87 -10.02
N LEU A 190 11.58 -2.29 -10.93
CA LEU A 190 11.33 -3.69 -11.26
C LEU A 190 12.34 -4.26 -12.27
N GLY A 191 13.29 -3.45 -12.75
CA GLY A 191 14.30 -3.88 -13.72
C GLY A 191 13.76 -4.13 -15.13
N SER A 192 12.56 -3.64 -15.45
CA SER A 192 11.96 -3.78 -16.77
C SER A 192 12.43 -2.63 -17.67
N SER A 193 13.45 -2.90 -18.48
CA SER A 193 13.80 -2.04 -19.62
C SER A 193 12.77 -2.24 -20.71
N GLU A 194 11.70 -1.43 -20.75
CA GLU A 194 10.86 -1.37 -21.94
C GLU A 194 11.65 -0.73 -23.09
N ILE A 195 12.01 -1.57 -24.05
CA ILE A 195 12.25 -1.19 -25.44
C ILE A 195 10.90 -0.69 -25.98
N VAL A 196 10.57 0.58 -25.78
CA VAL A 196 9.55 1.24 -26.60
C VAL A 196 10.22 1.62 -27.90
N SER A 197 10.14 0.71 -28.87
CA SER A 197 10.49 0.99 -30.26
C SER A 197 9.59 2.09 -30.82
N LYS A 198 10.18 3.28 -31.01
CA LYS A 198 9.86 4.36 -31.97
C LYS A 198 8.43 4.37 -32.57
N GLY A 199 7.62 5.31 -32.10
CA GLY A 199 6.59 6.00 -32.88
C GLY A 199 7.05 7.45 -33.18
N ARG A 200 7.22 7.76 -34.46
CA ARG A 200 7.70 9.04 -35.01
C ARG A 200 6.69 10.16 -34.72
N ILE A 201 7.05 11.19 -33.95
CA ILE A 201 6.25 12.43 -33.87
C ILE A 201 6.89 13.45 -34.81
N GLU A 202 6.17 13.74 -35.89
CA GLU A 202 6.48 14.84 -36.81
C GLU A 202 6.27 16.19 -36.12
N ALA A 203 7.18 17.12 -36.41
CA ALA A 203 7.16 18.47 -35.89
C ALA A 203 5.96 19.24 -36.46
N GLY A 204 5.02 19.62 -35.61
CA GLY A 204 3.90 20.51 -35.92
C GLY A 204 3.90 21.72 -34.98
N SER A 205 4.42 22.84 -35.48
CA SER A 205 4.23 24.25 -35.10
C SER A 205 3.41 24.60 -33.85
N ILE A 206 4.09 25.29 -32.93
CA ILE A 206 3.57 26.03 -31.77
C ILE A 206 2.83 27.29 -32.24
N SER A 207 1.58 27.47 -31.80
CA SER A 207 0.97 28.80 -31.60
C SER A 207 0.81 29.07 -30.11
N LYS A 208 1.41 30.17 -29.67
CA LYS A 208 1.37 30.72 -28.32
C LYS A 208 -0.03 31.26 -28.01
N GLU A 209 -0.50 31.16 -26.76
CA GLU A 209 -0.85 32.31 -25.92
C GLU A 209 -1.38 31.92 -24.51
N HIS A 210 -0.76 32.59 -23.52
CA HIS A 210 -1.21 33.04 -22.18
C HIS A 210 -1.49 32.08 -20.99
N ASP A 211 -0.48 32.05 -20.12
CA ASP A 211 -0.46 32.46 -18.70
C ASP A 211 -1.34 31.77 -17.64
N ASN A 212 -0.67 30.99 -16.77
CA ASN A 212 -0.63 31.28 -15.33
C ASN A 212 0.62 30.66 -14.68
N ALA A 213 1.50 31.51 -14.18
CA ALA A 213 2.77 31.17 -13.55
C ALA A 213 2.59 30.91 -12.04
N ALA A 214 3.10 29.78 -11.54
CA ALA A 214 3.89 29.65 -10.30
C ALA A 214 4.11 28.16 -9.92
N LEU A 215 4.92 27.46 -10.69
CA LEU A 215 5.66 26.25 -10.30
C LEU A 215 6.87 26.19 -11.24
N GLN A 216 7.98 26.84 -10.87
CA GLN A 216 9.24 26.68 -11.61
C GLN A 216 9.75 25.27 -11.35
N GLY A 217 9.49 24.40 -12.34
CA GLY A 217 9.90 23.01 -12.36
C GLY A 217 11.43 22.88 -12.50
N ILE A 218 11.96 21.89 -11.80
CA ILE A 218 13.28 21.32 -12.07
C ILE A 218 13.15 20.56 -13.40
N THR A 219 13.53 21.19 -14.50
CA THR A 219 13.62 20.55 -15.81
C THR A 219 14.95 19.81 -15.90
N VAL A 220 14.94 18.47 -15.80
CA VAL A 220 16.13 17.64 -16.01
C VAL A 220 16.22 17.29 -17.50
N SER A 221 17.23 17.82 -18.18
CA SER A 221 17.58 17.51 -19.56
C SER A 221 18.15 16.09 -19.69
N TYR A 222 17.64 15.31 -20.66
CA TYR A 222 18.16 13.99 -21.03
C TYR A 222 19.20 14.12 -22.15
N GLU A 223 20.46 13.80 -21.86
CA GLU A 223 21.44 13.44 -22.89
C GLU A 223 21.60 11.91 -22.92
N ASN A 224 21.44 11.34 -24.12
CA ASN A 224 21.59 9.92 -24.43
C ASN A 224 23.01 9.40 -24.12
N ARG A 225 23.14 8.40 -23.25
CA ARG A 225 24.26 7.44 -23.27
C ARG A 225 23.82 6.03 -22.84
N ASP A 226 24.22 5.06 -23.67
CA ASP A 226 24.24 3.59 -23.63
C ASP A 226 23.30 2.78 -22.69
N PRO A 227 22.49 1.84 -23.25
CA PRO A 227 21.49 1.06 -22.51
C PRO A 227 21.92 -0.38 -22.16
N THR A 228 23.18 -0.64 -21.83
CA THR A 228 23.60 -2.00 -21.40
C THR A 228 24.83 -1.95 -20.48
N SER A 229 24.59 -1.87 -19.17
CA SER A 229 25.31 -2.66 -18.14
C SER A 229 24.93 -2.20 -16.73
N GLN A 230 24.42 -3.14 -15.93
CA GLN A 230 24.33 -3.12 -14.45
C GLN A 230 23.16 -2.40 -13.75
N LEU A 231 22.04 -2.10 -14.40
CA LEU A 231 20.85 -1.49 -13.76
C LEU A 231 19.63 -2.42 -13.58
N GLY A 232 19.85 -3.73 -13.47
CA GLY A 232 18.84 -4.66 -12.93
C GLY A 232 18.94 -4.65 -11.40
N PHE A 233 18.27 -3.69 -10.75
CA PHE A 233 18.32 -3.57 -9.28
C PHE A 233 17.64 -4.77 -8.59
N ARG A 234 18.25 -5.18 -7.48
CA ARG A 234 18.18 -6.50 -6.82
C ARG A 234 16.82 -6.82 -6.17
N LEU A 235 15.79 -7.05 -6.97
CA LEU A 235 14.59 -7.79 -6.57
C LEU A 235 14.42 -9.09 -7.38
N VAL A 236 15.07 -9.20 -8.55
CA VAL A 236 14.93 -10.35 -9.45
C VAL A 236 16.31 -10.74 -10.00
N GLY A 237 17.12 -11.40 -9.17
CA GLY A 237 18.36 -12.06 -9.59
C GLY A 237 18.15 -13.57 -9.84
N PRO A 238 18.89 -14.22 -10.75
CA PRO A 238 18.80 -15.68 -10.93
C PRO A 238 19.32 -16.36 -9.65
N GLY A 239 18.42 -17.02 -8.90
CA GLY A 239 18.70 -17.67 -7.61
C GLY A 239 17.80 -17.24 -6.44
N PHE A 240 16.92 -16.26 -6.64
CA PHE A 240 16.15 -15.57 -5.58
C PHE A 240 14.63 -15.86 -5.54
N ASN A 241 14.14 -16.88 -6.25
CA ASN A 241 12.69 -17.17 -6.27
C ASN A 241 12.12 -17.41 -4.87
N ASP A 242 12.85 -18.11 -4.00
CA ASP A 242 12.44 -18.41 -2.62
C ASP A 242 12.46 -17.16 -1.72
N GLU A 243 13.21 -16.11 -2.07
CA GLU A 243 13.20 -14.84 -1.32
C GLU A 243 12.01 -13.96 -1.67
N LEU A 244 11.51 -14.02 -2.91
CA LEU A 244 10.30 -13.28 -3.30
C LEU A 244 9.05 -13.81 -2.61
N ASP A 245 9.01 -15.10 -2.33
CA ASP A 245 7.88 -15.76 -1.71
C ASP A 245 7.91 -15.62 -0.17
N ARG A 246 9.03 -15.15 0.41
CA ARG A 246 9.12 -14.83 1.84
C ARG A 246 8.25 -13.64 2.22
N ILE A 247 7.54 -13.79 3.33
CA ILE A 247 6.69 -12.73 3.89
C ILE A 247 7.57 -11.64 4.47
N ASP A 248 7.35 -10.42 4.00
CA ASP A 248 7.92 -9.24 4.61
C ASP A 248 7.08 -8.81 5.82
N THR A 249 7.66 -8.94 7.01
CA THR A 249 6.98 -8.63 8.29
C THR A 249 6.48 -7.20 8.42
N HIS A 250 7.07 -6.22 7.71
CA HIS A 250 6.60 -4.84 7.80
C HIS A 250 5.48 -4.50 6.78
N GLN A 251 5.29 -5.34 5.76
CA GLN A 251 4.22 -5.20 4.77
C GLN A 251 3.06 -6.17 5.03
N GLY A 252 3.35 -7.30 5.67
CA GLY A 252 2.40 -8.34 6.04
C GLY A 252 2.24 -9.47 5.00
N PHE A 253 2.94 -9.41 3.87
CA PHE A 253 2.87 -10.42 2.81
C PHE A 253 4.16 -10.42 1.97
N SER A 254 4.26 -11.35 1.01
CA SER A 254 5.47 -11.54 0.20
C SER A 254 5.60 -10.58 -0.99
N ASN A 255 6.83 -10.31 -1.41
CA ASN A 255 7.09 -9.48 -2.60
C ASN A 255 6.49 -10.10 -3.87
N ARG A 256 6.40 -11.42 -3.95
CA ARG A 256 5.68 -12.12 -5.02
C ARG A 256 4.23 -11.69 -5.12
N LEU A 257 3.53 -11.63 -3.98
CA LEU A 257 2.14 -11.19 -3.96
C LEU A 257 2.03 -9.71 -4.40
N LEU A 258 2.95 -8.85 -3.94
CA LEU A 258 3.00 -7.44 -4.36
C LEU A 258 3.12 -7.29 -5.88
N LEU A 259 3.99 -8.07 -6.52
CA LEU A 259 4.14 -8.09 -7.97
C LEU A 259 2.87 -8.56 -8.68
N ILE A 260 2.20 -9.60 -8.15
CA ILE A 260 0.93 -10.08 -8.71
C ILE A 260 -0.17 -9.01 -8.58
N ILE A 261 -0.23 -8.27 -7.47
CA ILE A 261 -1.17 -7.14 -7.32
C ILE A 261 -0.89 -6.06 -8.37
N ASN A 262 0.38 -5.78 -8.67
CA ASN A 262 0.73 -4.86 -9.74
C ASN A 262 0.29 -5.40 -11.12
N ASP A 263 0.48 -6.71 -11.40
CA ASP A 263 0.01 -7.35 -12.64
C ASP A 263 -1.50 -7.18 -12.83
N ILE A 264 -2.30 -7.31 -11.76
CA ILE A 264 -3.75 -7.05 -11.78
C ILE A 264 -4.03 -5.58 -12.13
N CYS A 265 -3.28 -4.65 -11.54
CA CYS A 265 -3.42 -3.23 -11.88
C CYS A 265 -3.06 -2.92 -13.34
N ASP A 266 -2.13 -3.67 -13.94
CA ASP A 266 -1.75 -3.54 -15.36
C ASP A 266 -2.80 -4.08 -16.32
N LEU A 267 -3.63 -5.06 -15.92
CA LEU A 267 -4.78 -5.51 -16.72
C LEU A 267 -5.77 -4.37 -17.00
N ARG A 268 -6.03 -3.53 -16.00
CA ARG A 268 -6.85 -2.32 -16.14
C ARG A 268 -6.26 -1.34 -17.16
N ASP A 269 -4.94 -1.22 -17.20
CA ASP A 269 -4.29 -0.25 -18.08
C ASP A 269 -4.27 -0.77 -19.54
N ALA A 270 -4.11 -2.08 -19.72
CA ALA A 270 -4.24 -2.74 -21.02
C ALA A 270 -5.66 -2.63 -21.61
N SER A 271 -6.71 -2.65 -20.78
CA SER A 271 -8.08 -2.46 -21.27
C SER A 271 -8.35 -1.04 -21.80
N LYS A 272 -7.52 -0.05 -21.45
CA LYS A 272 -7.67 1.34 -21.94
C LYS A 272 -6.93 1.60 -23.24
N SER A 273 -5.79 0.93 -23.45
CA SER A 273 -5.07 1.03 -24.72
C SER A 273 -5.94 0.55 -25.88
N ASP A 274 -6.77 -0.47 -25.68
CA ASP A 274 -7.75 -0.94 -26.68
C ASP A 274 -8.84 0.09 -27.03
N GLU A 275 -9.15 1.04 -26.14
CA GLU A 275 -10.15 2.09 -26.42
C GLU A 275 -9.55 3.29 -27.17
N LEU A 276 -8.24 3.49 -27.12
CA LEU A 276 -7.55 4.68 -27.63
C LEU A 276 -6.63 4.41 -28.82
N ASP A 277 -6.15 3.17 -28.98
CA ASP A 277 -5.26 2.74 -30.05
C ASP A 277 -5.94 1.62 -30.86
N TYR A 278 -5.98 1.74 -32.19
CA TYR A 278 -6.60 0.73 -33.07
C TYR A 278 -5.79 -0.59 -33.14
N GLN A 279 -4.77 -0.75 -32.30
CA GLN A 279 -4.08 -2.01 -32.08
C GLN A 279 -4.85 -2.82 -31.05
N HIS A 280 -5.78 -3.64 -31.53
CA HIS A 280 -6.50 -4.61 -30.72
C HIS A 280 -5.52 -5.49 -29.93
N THR A 281 -5.46 -5.33 -28.60
CA THR A 281 -4.93 -6.37 -27.72
C THR A 281 -5.79 -7.61 -27.94
N ASP A 282 -5.15 -8.73 -28.27
CA ASP A 282 -5.87 -9.99 -28.51
C ASP A 282 -6.71 -10.37 -27.28
N PRO A 283 -8.05 -10.45 -27.38
CA PRO A 283 -8.91 -10.84 -26.26
C PRO A 283 -8.52 -12.17 -25.65
N GLN A 284 -8.00 -13.12 -26.44
CA GLN A 284 -7.51 -14.40 -25.95
C GLN A 284 -6.25 -14.24 -25.10
N ALA A 285 -5.35 -13.32 -25.46
CA ALA A 285 -4.15 -13.04 -24.68
C ALA A 285 -4.49 -12.41 -23.32
N LEU A 286 -5.49 -11.52 -23.26
CA LEU A 286 -5.99 -10.96 -22.00
C LEU A 286 -6.63 -12.03 -21.11
N GLU A 287 -7.44 -12.92 -21.68
CA GLU A 287 -8.02 -14.05 -20.97
C GLU A 287 -6.95 -14.99 -20.41
N GLN A 288 -5.93 -15.32 -21.21
CA GLN A 288 -4.77 -16.11 -20.77
C GLN A 288 -4.00 -15.42 -19.64
N ARG A 289 -3.83 -14.09 -19.69
CA ARG A 289 -3.20 -13.33 -18.58
C ARG A 289 -4.03 -13.41 -17.30
N VAL A 290 -5.36 -13.27 -17.38
CA VAL A 290 -6.26 -13.40 -16.22
C VAL A 290 -6.16 -14.80 -15.61
N VAL A 291 -6.24 -15.84 -16.44
CA VAL A 291 -6.09 -17.24 -15.99
C VAL A 291 -4.72 -17.47 -15.35
N GLY A 292 -3.65 -16.94 -15.95
CA GLY A 292 -2.30 -17.04 -15.42
C GLY A 292 -2.14 -16.33 -14.06
N ILE A 293 -2.69 -15.13 -13.90
CA ILE A 293 -2.67 -14.40 -12.63
C ILE A 293 -3.47 -15.16 -11.56
N GLN A 294 -4.64 -15.67 -11.91
CA GLN A 294 -5.45 -16.45 -10.96
C GLN A 294 -4.73 -17.71 -10.51
N SER A 295 -4.14 -18.47 -11.44
CA SER A 295 -3.36 -19.67 -11.12
C SER A 295 -2.14 -19.34 -10.23
N LYS A 296 -1.44 -18.23 -10.51
CA LYS A 296 -0.37 -17.73 -9.62
C LYS A 296 -0.89 -17.44 -8.22
N LEU A 297 -2.03 -16.78 -8.08
CA LEU A 297 -2.63 -16.49 -6.76
C LEU A 297 -3.02 -17.77 -6.03
N GLU A 298 -3.66 -18.71 -6.72
CA GLU A 298 -4.14 -19.98 -6.14
C GLU A 298 -3.00 -20.89 -5.66
N THR A 299 -1.88 -20.90 -6.39
CA THR A 299 -0.71 -21.73 -6.10
C THR A 299 0.36 -21.03 -5.26
N LEU A 300 0.22 -19.73 -4.99
CA LEU A 300 1.18 -18.97 -4.20
C LEU A 300 1.23 -19.48 -2.76
N SER A 301 2.38 -20.02 -2.37
CA SER A 301 2.72 -20.30 -0.98
C SER A 301 3.63 -19.19 -0.46
N GLN A 302 3.17 -18.45 0.55
CA GLN A 302 3.97 -17.40 1.18
C GLN A 302 4.74 -17.99 2.35
N ILE A 303 6.05 -17.79 2.37
CA ILE A 303 6.95 -18.43 3.33
C ILE A 303 7.15 -17.49 4.51
N PRO A 304 6.75 -17.86 5.75
CA PRO A 304 7.03 -17.05 6.92
C PRO A 304 8.54 -16.78 7.08
N PRO A 305 8.94 -15.62 7.62
CA PRO A 305 10.34 -15.35 7.89
C PRO A 305 10.85 -16.39 8.88
N ILE A 306 11.87 -17.17 8.48
CA ILE A 306 12.47 -18.21 9.32
C ILE A 306 12.95 -17.54 10.60
N SER A 307 12.16 -17.70 11.64
CA SER A 307 12.62 -17.49 13.00
C SER A 307 13.35 -18.76 13.33
N ASN A 308 14.65 -18.69 13.59
CA ASN A 308 15.36 -19.85 14.13
C ASN A 308 14.50 -20.41 15.28
N ARG A 309 13.96 -21.63 15.12
CA ARG A 309 13.63 -22.46 16.28
C ARG A 309 14.86 -22.39 17.18
N PRO A 310 14.75 -22.03 18.47
CA PRO A 310 15.89 -22.12 19.35
C PRO A 310 16.43 -23.56 19.26
N ALA A 311 17.73 -23.72 19.01
CA ALA A 311 18.36 -25.00 18.72
C ALA A 311 18.42 -25.97 19.93
N TRP A 312 17.74 -25.65 21.04
CA TRP A 312 17.68 -26.46 22.25
C TRP A 312 16.31 -27.13 22.35
N GLU A 313 16.11 -28.21 21.60
CA GLU A 313 14.95 -29.10 21.76
C GLU A 313 15.16 -30.07 22.95
N VAL A 314 15.85 -29.62 24.01
CA VAL A 314 16.20 -30.45 25.18
C VAL A 314 15.95 -29.66 26.46
N ASP A 315 15.10 -30.22 27.31
CA ASP A 315 14.61 -29.79 28.64
C ASP A 315 13.59 -28.62 28.69
N MET A 316 12.31 -29.03 28.81
CA MET A 316 11.15 -28.12 28.93
C MET A 316 11.00 -27.55 30.35
N ASP A 317 11.50 -26.33 30.58
CA ASP A 317 11.13 -25.48 31.71
C ASP A 317 9.87 -24.61 31.40
N HIS A 318 9.27 -23.96 32.40
CA HIS A 318 8.06 -23.13 32.23
C HIS A 318 8.28 -21.92 31.31
N ASP A 319 9.45 -21.28 31.38
CA ASP A 319 9.81 -20.14 30.54
C ASP A 319 9.94 -20.53 29.06
N ALA A 320 10.41 -21.74 28.77
CA ALA A 320 10.51 -22.30 27.42
C ALA A 320 9.14 -22.48 26.74
N ARG A 321 8.13 -22.89 27.51
CA ARG A 321 6.75 -23.07 27.00
C ARG A 321 6.11 -21.74 26.63
N ILE A 322 6.31 -20.71 27.45
CA ILE A 322 5.77 -19.36 27.19
C ILE A 322 6.38 -18.78 25.91
N GLU A 323 7.70 -18.93 25.72
CA GLU A 323 8.38 -18.49 24.49
C GLU A 323 7.87 -19.23 23.25
N SER A 324 7.62 -20.55 23.36
CA SER A 324 7.04 -21.34 22.27
C SER A 324 5.61 -20.91 21.93
N GLU A 325 4.75 -20.68 22.93
CA GLU A 325 3.38 -20.21 22.70
C GLU A 325 3.34 -18.81 22.09
N GLU A 326 4.27 -17.92 22.47
CA GLU A 326 4.39 -16.61 21.85
C GLU A 326 4.88 -16.66 20.41
N PHE A 327 5.82 -17.56 20.14
CA PHE A 327 6.31 -17.80 18.80
C PHE A 327 5.18 -18.28 17.86
N GLU A 328 4.42 -19.30 18.28
CA GLU A 328 3.30 -19.83 17.51
C GLU A 328 2.22 -18.78 17.26
N ARG A 329 1.87 -17.97 18.27
CA ARG A 329 0.92 -16.84 18.08
C ARG A 329 1.41 -15.82 17.05
N LYS A 330 2.69 -15.48 17.07
CA LYS A 330 3.28 -14.54 16.09
C LYS A 330 3.31 -15.13 14.69
N LEU A 331 3.67 -16.41 14.57
CA LEU A 331 3.67 -17.12 13.30
C LEU A 331 2.26 -17.18 12.69
N GLU A 332 1.27 -17.55 13.51
CA GLU A 332 -0.13 -17.56 13.11
C GLU A 332 -0.60 -16.18 12.63
N MET A 333 -0.26 -15.11 13.36
CA MET A 333 -0.59 -13.74 12.94
C MET A 333 0.03 -13.37 11.59
N ILE A 334 1.28 -13.78 11.35
CA ILE A 334 1.97 -13.56 10.07
C ILE A 334 1.26 -14.29 8.93
N GLU A 335 0.96 -15.58 9.12
CA GLU A 335 0.32 -16.41 8.11
C GLU A 335 -1.09 -15.94 7.79
N LEU A 336 -1.89 -15.61 8.81
CA LEU A 336 -3.24 -15.06 8.64
C LEU A 336 -3.21 -13.73 7.89
N THR A 337 -2.26 -12.84 8.20
CA THR A 337 -2.12 -11.54 7.53
C THR A 337 -1.78 -11.73 6.05
N ALA A 338 -0.80 -12.58 5.77
CA ALA A 338 -0.35 -12.86 4.42
C ALA A 338 -1.46 -13.51 3.58
N GLU A 339 -2.17 -14.49 4.16
CA GLU A 339 -3.26 -15.18 3.49
C GLU A 339 -4.47 -14.27 3.23
N SER A 340 -4.80 -13.39 4.19
CA SER A 340 -5.86 -12.39 3.98
C SER A 340 -5.55 -11.46 2.80
N ASN A 341 -4.28 -11.07 2.62
CA ASN A 341 -3.84 -10.29 1.46
C ASN A 341 -3.92 -11.08 0.15
N ARG A 342 -3.57 -12.37 0.14
CA ARG A 342 -3.67 -13.23 -1.06
C ARG A 342 -5.13 -13.38 -1.50
N LEU A 343 -6.04 -13.63 -0.54
CA LEU A 343 -7.47 -13.73 -0.79
C LEU A 343 -8.07 -12.41 -1.30
N ALA A 344 -7.64 -11.28 -0.74
CA ALA A 344 -8.06 -9.97 -1.23
C ALA A 344 -7.57 -9.68 -2.66
N ALA A 345 -6.40 -10.20 -3.06
CA ALA A 345 -5.95 -10.10 -4.45
C ALA A 345 -6.82 -10.91 -5.43
N LEU A 346 -7.38 -12.06 -5.01
CA LEU A 346 -8.38 -12.80 -5.81
C LEU A 346 -9.68 -12.01 -5.98
N LEU A 347 -10.15 -11.36 -4.91
CA LEU A 347 -11.30 -10.45 -4.97
C LEU A 347 -11.03 -9.24 -5.86
N PHE A 348 -9.84 -8.66 -5.73
CA PHE A 348 -9.42 -7.53 -6.54
C PHE A 348 -9.36 -7.88 -8.03
N LEU A 349 -8.80 -9.06 -8.39
CA LEU A 349 -8.83 -9.58 -9.76
C LEU A 349 -10.27 -9.72 -10.29
N ASP A 350 -11.17 -10.30 -9.49
CA ASP A 350 -12.57 -10.45 -9.87
C ASP A 350 -13.24 -9.10 -10.17
N GLU A 351 -13.03 -8.11 -9.30
CA GLU A 351 -13.55 -6.76 -9.47
C GLU A 351 -12.92 -6.05 -10.68
N THR A 352 -11.61 -6.22 -10.92
CA THR A 352 -10.93 -5.73 -12.12
C THR A 352 -11.58 -6.30 -13.38
N CYS A 353 -11.83 -7.60 -13.43
CA CYS A 353 -12.51 -8.22 -14.56
C CYS A 353 -13.95 -7.72 -14.70
N ALA A 354 -14.72 -7.66 -13.62
CA ALA A 354 -16.11 -7.18 -13.65
C ALA A 354 -16.22 -5.74 -14.21
N THR A 355 -15.25 -4.90 -13.88
CA THR A 355 -15.24 -3.48 -14.23
C THR A 355 -14.66 -3.22 -15.62
N HIS A 356 -13.54 -3.86 -15.94
CA HIS A 356 -12.70 -3.51 -17.09
C HIS A 356 -12.71 -4.55 -18.20
N LEU A 357 -12.98 -5.80 -17.86
CA LEU A 357 -12.94 -6.93 -18.78
C LEU A 357 -14.23 -7.76 -18.61
N PRO A 358 -15.42 -7.17 -18.81
CA PRO A 358 -16.70 -7.82 -18.45
C PRO A 358 -16.96 -9.13 -19.20
N HIS A 359 -16.27 -9.34 -20.34
CA HIS A 359 -16.32 -10.58 -21.12
C HIS A 359 -15.53 -11.73 -20.49
N ILE A 360 -14.60 -11.44 -19.58
CA ILE A 360 -13.78 -12.44 -18.89
C ILE A 360 -14.34 -12.66 -17.49
N ILE A 361 -14.64 -13.91 -17.17
CA ILE A 361 -15.17 -14.31 -15.86
C ILE A 361 -14.12 -15.17 -15.16
N PRO A 362 -13.35 -14.63 -14.19
CA PRO A 362 -12.39 -15.42 -13.44
C PRO A 362 -13.12 -16.44 -12.55
N GLN A 363 -12.49 -17.57 -12.25
CA GLN A 363 -13.11 -18.64 -11.46
C GLN A 363 -13.34 -18.21 -10.02
N CYS A 364 -12.50 -17.32 -9.49
CA CYS A 364 -12.68 -16.75 -8.15
C CYS A 364 -14.04 -16.03 -7.97
N ARG A 365 -14.69 -15.58 -9.06
CA ARG A 365 -16.04 -15.00 -9.03
C ARG A 365 -17.08 -15.96 -8.41
N LYS A 366 -16.96 -17.26 -8.69
CA LYS A 366 -17.92 -18.28 -8.22
C LYS A 366 -17.87 -18.49 -6.71
N ILE A 367 -16.70 -18.24 -6.11
CA ILE A 367 -16.43 -18.45 -4.69
C ILE A 367 -16.28 -17.12 -3.93
N ARG A 368 -16.73 -16.00 -4.52
CA ARG A 368 -16.56 -14.65 -3.95
C ARG A 368 -17.04 -14.55 -2.51
N SER A 369 -18.24 -15.04 -2.20
CA SER A 369 -18.81 -14.99 -0.85
C SER A 369 -17.96 -15.79 0.15
N VAL A 370 -17.45 -16.94 -0.26
CA VAL A 370 -16.54 -17.77 0.54
C VAL A 370 -15.25 -17.00 0.82
N ILE A 371 -14.66 -16.37 -0.20
CA ILE A 371 -13.43 -15.58 -0.04
C ILE A 371 -13.66 -14.39 0.92
N ILE A 372 -14.79 -13.67 0.79
CA ILE A 372 -15.14 -12.56 1.69
C ILE A 372 -15.22 -13.06 3.14
N GLN A 373 -15.99 -14.11 3.41
CA GLN A 373 -16.14 -14.65 4.76
C GLN A 373 -14.82 -15.17 5.33
N ASP A 374 -13.98 -15.78 4.48
CA ASP A 374 -12.65 -16.23 4.87
C ASP A 374 -11.73 -15.08 5.30
N ILE A 375 -11.74 -13.96 4.56
CA ILE A 375 -10.99 -12.76 4.93
C ILE A 375 -11.51 -12.23 6.27
N LEU A 376 -12.82 -12.04 6.43
CA LEU A 376 -13.40 -11.51 7.67
C LEU A 376 -13.06 -12.39 8.88
N THR A 377 -13.17 -13.71 8.73
CA THR A 377 -12.85 -14.69 9.78
C THR A 377 -11.37 -14.65 10.16
N LYS A 378 -10.46 -14.62 9.16
CA LYS A 378 -9.01 -14.54 9.40
C LYS A 378 -8.62 -13.24 10.07
N VAL A 379 -9.19 -12.11 9.63
CA VAL A 379 -8.92 -10.79 10.22
C VAL A 379 -9.47 -10.67 11.63
N GLN A 380 -10.66 -11.24 11.89
CA GLN A 380 -11.17 -11.34 13.25
C GLN A 380 -10.21 -12.12 14.16
N LYS A 381 -9.69 -13.26 13.67
CA LYS A 381 -8.70 -14.04 14.42
C LYS A 381 -7.41 -13.26 14.67
N ILE A 382 -6.92 -12.48 13.70
CA ILE A 382 -5.77 -11.58 13.89
C ILE A 382 -6.00 -10.60 15.05
N CYS A 383 -7.21 -10.02 15.15
CA CYS A 383 -7.57 -9.11 16.26
C CYS A 383 -7.56 -9.79 17.64
N GLU A 384 -7.69 -11.11 17.67
CA GLU A 384 -7.77 -11.93 18.88
C GLU A 384 -6.40 -12.51 19.29
N THR A 385 -5.50 -12.74 18.32
CA THR A 385 -4.19 -13.37 18.54
C THR A 385 -3.15 -12.45 19.19
N GLY A 386 -3.20 -11.13 18.94
CA GLY A 386 -2.13 -10.23 19.40
C GLY A 386 -2.39 -8.74 19.23
N PRO A 387 -1.41 -7.89 19.62
CA PRO A 387 -1.51 -6.45 19.47
C PRO A 387 -1.48 -6.04 18.00
N ILE A 388 -2.30 -5.06 17.65
CA ILE A 388 -2.38 -4.55 16.28
C ILE A 388 -1.14 -3.72 15.88
N THR A 389 -0.45 -4.18 14.84
CA THR A 389 0.76 -3.58 14.26
C THR A 389 0.43 -2.65 13.09
N ALA A 390 1.43 -2.05 12.43
CA ALA A 390 1.22 -1.19 11.26
C ALA A 390 0.81 -2.01 10.03
N ALA A 391 1.35 -3.23 9.87
CA ALA A 391 1.02 -4.18 8.81
C ALA A 391 -0.36 -4.87 8.97
N LEU A 392 -1.32 -4.17 9.58
CA LEU A 392 -2.69 -4.67 9.74
C LEU A 392 -3.34 -4.81 8.34
N PRO A 393 -4.13 -5.86 8.06
CA PRO A 393 -4.73 -6.07 6.74
C PRO A 393 -5.91 -5.12 6.48
N ILE A 394 -5.66 -3.82 6.44
CA ILE A 394 -6.65 -2.78 6.11
C ILE A 394 -7.11 -2.93 4.66
N TRP A 395 -6.19 -3.10 3.70
CA TRP A 395 -6.53 -3.31 2.30
C TRP A 395 -7.42 -4.54 2.07
N PRO A 396 -7.14 -5.73 2.65
CA PRO A 396 -8.05 -6.87 2.57
C PRO A 396 -9.47 -6.61 3.06
N VAL A 397 -9.62 -5.98 4.24
CA VAL A 397 -10.94 -5.64 4.78
C VAL A 397 -11.64 -4.61 3.90
N PHE A 398 -10.91 -3.65 3.33
CA PHE A 398 -11.46 -2.67 2.42
C PHE A 398 -11.99 -3.30 1.13
N VAL A 399 -11.21 -4.18 0.49
CA VAL A 399 -11.64 -4.87 -0.73
C VAL A 399 -12.83 -5.77 -0.45
N ALA A 400 -12.77 -6.58 0.61
CA ALA A 400 -13.88 -7.44 1.03
C ALA A 400 -15.14 -6.62 1.36
N GLY A 401 -15.01 -5.52 2.12
CA GLY A 401 -16.10 -4.62 2.46
C GLY A 401 -16.71 -3.94 1.23
N CYS A 402 -15.89 -3.50 0.29
CA CYS A 402 -16.35 -2.98 -1.00
C CYS A 402 -17.08 -4.05 -1.83
N MET A 403 -16.89 -5.34 -1.59
CA MET A 403 -17.54 -6.43 -2.34
C MET A 403 -18.64 -7.15 -1.54
N ALA A 404 -18.80 -6.81 -0.27
CA ALA A 404 -19.83 -7.34 0.62
C ALA A 404 -21.23 -7.13 0.03
N SER A 405 -22.02 -8.20 0.03
CA SER A 405 -23.35 -8.24 -0.57
C SER A 405 -24.45 -8.60 0.44
N THR A 406 -24.09 -9.16 1.61
CA THR A 406 -25.03 -9.49 2.67
C THR A 406 -24.90 -8.52 3.85
N ASP A 407 -25.97 -8.32 4.61
CA ASP A 407 -25.93 -7.48 5.81
C ASP A 407 -25.04 -8.09 6.90
N ASP A 408 -24.93 -9.42 6.96
CA ASP A 408 -24.03 -10.12 7.88
C ASP A 408 -22.55 -9.80 7.58
N ASP A 409 -22.14 -9.80 6.31
CA ASP A 409 -20.78 -9.40 5.90
C ASP A 409 -20.51 -7.95 6.29
N ARG A 410 -21.48 -7.05 6.03
CA ARG A 410 -21.37 -5.62 6.35
C ARG A 410 -21.23 -5.42 7.86
N LEU A 411 -22.03 -6.12 8.66
CA LEU A 411 -21.99 -6.04 10.12
C LEU A 411 -20.64 -6.55 10.68
N GLN A 412 -20.17 -7.71 10.22
CA GLN A 412 -18.88 -8.27 10.62
C GLN A 412 -17.73 -7.32 10.26
N MET A 413 -17.74 -6.76 9.06
CA MET A 413 -16.75 -5.79 8.62
C MET A 413 -16.74 -4.53 9.50
N MET A 414 -17.91 -3.97 9.82
CA MET A 414 -18.03 -2.80 10.70
C MET A 414 -17.44 -3.10 12.09
N GLN A 415 -17.73 -4.28 12.65
CA GLN A 415 -17.15 -4.71 13.92
C GLN A 415 -15.62 -4.85 13.86
N ILE A 416 -15.07 -5.32 12.73
CA ILE A 416 -13.62 -5.38 12.51
C ILE A 416 -13.00 -3.98 12.50
N PHE A 417 -13.56 -3.02 11.76
CA PHE A 417 -13.03 -1.66 11.77
C PHE A 417 -13.19 -0.97 13.14
N ASP A 418 -14.26 -1.23 13.87
CA ASP A 418 -14.43 -0.75 15.24
C ASP A 418 -13.36 -1.35 16.17
N LYS A 419 -13.06 -2.65 16.04
CA LYS A 419 -11.94 -3.30 16.75
C LYS A 419 -10.60 -2.65 16.39
N PHE A 420 -10.33 -2.43 15.10
CA PHE A 420 -9.11 -1.78 14.66
C PHE A 420 -8.97 -0.39 15.28
N GLN A 421 -10.01 0.45 15.16
CA GLN A 421 -10.01 1.84 15.61
C GLN A 421 -9.96 1.97 17.15
N SER A 422 -10.59 1.04 17.87
CA SER A 422 -10.58 1.03 19.35
C SER A 422 -9.23 0.59 19.92
N GLN A 423 -8.53 -0.34 19.26
CA GLN A 423 -7.19 -0.77 19.70
C GLN A 423 -6.09 0.21 19.26
N LYS A 424 -6.21 0.82 18.08
CA LYS A 424 -5.24 1.78 17.54
C LYS A 424 -5.90 2.77 16.57
N LYS A 425 -5.61 4.06 16.72
CA LYS A 425 -6.25 5.10 15.90
C LYS A 425 -5.55 5.25 14.56
N PHE A 426 -5.79 4.32 13.63
CA PHE A 426 -5.25 4.43 12.28
C PHE A 426 -5.92 5.57 11.53
N GLY A 427 -5.13 6.52 11.06
CA GLY A 427 -5.63 7.65 10.28
C GLY A 427 -6.32 7.24 8.96
N SER A 428 -6.01 6.06 8.42
CA SER A 428 -6.58 5.52 7.18
C SER A 428 -7.96 4.88 7.34
N ILE A 429 -8.35 4.45 8.54
CA ILE A 429 -9.58 3.68 8.75
C ILE A 429 -10.85 4.54 8.57
N PRO A 430 -11.00 5.71 9.22
CA PRO A 430 -12.24 6.48 9.07
C PRO A 430 -12.53 6.87 7.61
N PRO A 431 -11.55 7.36 6.82
CA PRO A 431 -11.74 7.60 5.39
C PRO A 431 -12.07 6.34 4.58
N ALA A 432 -11.44 5.20 4.89
CA ALA A 432 -11.73 3.92 4.22
C ALA A 432 -13.18 3.46 4.48
N LEU A 433 -13.65 3.57 5.72
CA LEU A 433 -15.00 3.21 6.13
C LEU A 433 -16.06 4.07 5.44
N GLU A 434 -15.80 5.38 5.34
CA GLU A 434 -16.70 6.32 4.66
C GLU A 434 -16.90 5.93 3.18
N VAL A 435 -15.82 5.57 2.49
CA VAL A 435 -15.86 5.11 1.10
C VAL A 435 -16.65 3.82 0.97
N ILE A 436 -16.45 2.84 1.83
CA ILE A 436 -17.16 1.57 1.76
C ILE A 436 -18.65 1.76 2.03
N GLN A 437 -19.02 2.54 3.04
CA GLN A 437 -20.43 2.86 3.31
C GLN A 437 -21.07 3.59 2.13
N MET A 438 -20.34 4.46 1.45
CA MET A 438 -20.82 5.10 0.22
C MET A 438 -21.04 4.09 -0.92
N VAL A 439 -20.15 3.10 -1.08
CA VAL A 439 -20.35 1.99 -2.03
C VAL A 439 -21.62 1.21 -1.70
N TRP A 440 -21.87 0.89 -0.43
CA TRP A 440 -23.10 0.21 0.00
C TRP A 440 -24.35 1.04 -0.31
N ARG A 441 -24.37 2.32 0.08
CA ARG A 441 -25.50 3.22 -0.21
C ARG A 441 -25.80 3.28 -1.70
N GLN A 442 -24.78 3.36 -2.56
CA GLN A 442 -24.97 3.37 -4.01
C GLN A 442 -25.59 2.06 -4.52
N ARG A 443 -25.17 0.91 -4.00
CA ARG A 443 -25.72 -0.39 -4.39
C ARG A 443 -27.16 -0.56 -3.91
N ASP A 444 -27.45 -0.18 -2.67
CA ASP A 444 -28.77 -0.31 -2.07
C ASP A 444 -29.80 0.56 -2.80
N LEU A 445 -29.44 1.80 -3.15
CA LEU A 445 -30.27 2.68 -3.99
C LEU A 445 -30.58 2.06 -5.36
N VAL A 446 -29.59 1.42 -6.00
CA VAL A 446 -29.81 0.76 -7.31
C VAL A 446 -30.74 -0.45 -7.19
N CYS A 447 -30.65 -1.20 -6.08
CA CYS A 447 -31.54 -2.31 -5.77
C CYS A 447 -32.99 -1.83 -5.57
N ASP A 448 -33.18 -0.74 -4.84
CA ASP A 448 -34.50 -0.14 -4.58
C ASP A 448 -35.14 0.43 -5.86
N GLU A 449 -34.35 1.08 -6.73
CA GLU A 449 -34.83 1.63 -8.01
C GLU A 449 -35.16 0.56 -9.05
N ASN A 450 -34.55 -0.63 -8.99
CA ASN A 450 -34.77 -1.73 -9.93
C ASN A 450 -34.99 -3.10 -9.23
N PRO A 451 -36.14 -3.31 -8.57
CA PRO A 451 -36.43 -4.55 -7.84
C PRO A 451 -36.39 -5.80 -8.73
N ARG A 452 -36.64 -5.65 -10.04
CA ARG A 452 -36.65 -6.76 -11.01
C ARG A 452 -35.26 -7.26 -11.42
N LYS A 453 -34.19 -6.48 -11.19
CA LYS A 453 -32.80 -6.95 -11.41
C LYS A 453 -32.24 -7.73 -10.22
N VAL A 454 -32.74 -7.46 -9.01
CA VAL A 454 -32.26 -8.06 -7.75
C VAL A 454 -32.63 -9.55 -7.66
N LEU A 455 -33.81 -9.94 -8.17
CA LEU A 455 -34.25 -11.34 -8.25
C LEU A 455 -33.40 -12.22 -9.19
N LEU A 456 -32.59 -11.62 -10.06
CA LEU A 456 -31.65 -12.32 -10.95
C LEU A 456 -30.22 -12.37 -10.38
N THR A 457 -29.92 -11.60 -9.34
CA THR A 457 -28.60 -11.57 -8.69
C THR A 457 -28.57 -12.34 -7.36
N SER A 458 -29.73 -12.66 -6.77
CA SER A 458 -29.84 -13.45 -5.54
C SER A 458 -29.93 -14.97 -5.76
N SER A 459 -30.14 -15.43 -7.00
CA SER A 459 -30.09 -16.84 -7.38
C SER A 459 -28.85 -17.07 -8.22
N CYS A 460 -28.00 -18.02 -7.83
CA CYS A 460 -26.82 -18.34 -8.59
C CYS A 460 -27.16 -18.86 -10.00
N ASP A 461 -26.19 -18.68 -10.90
CA ASP A 461 -25.90 -19.52 -12.06
C ASP A 461 -26.94 -19.63 -13.20
N SER A 462 -26.44 -19.26 -14.39
CA SER A 462 -26.68 -19.91 -15.69
C SER A 462 -27.66 -19.26 -16.68
N ILE A 463 -27.07 -19.05 -17.86
CA ILE A 463 -27.62 -19.04 -19.23
C ILE A 463 -28.19 -17.71 -19.74
N GLY A 464 -27.49 -17.22 -20.77
CA GLY A 464 -27.90 -16.09 -21.58
C GLY A 464 -29.20 -16.33 -22.34
N GLY A 465 -29.85 -15.22 -22.66
CA GLY A 465 -30.96 -15.15 -23.57
C GLY A 465 -31.08 -13.71 -24.04
N TYR A 466 -30.73 -13.49 -25.31
CA TYR A 466 -31.15 -12.30 -26.05
C TYR A 466 -32.66 -12.15 -25.92
N ASP A 467 -33.14 -10.94 -25.60
CA ASP A 467 -34.39 -10.48 -26.18
C ASP A 467 -34.42 -8.95 -26.27
N GLY A 468 -34.51 -8.49 -27.51
CA GLY A 468 -34.67 -7.08 -27.84
C GLY A 468 -36.12 -6.64 -27.67
N LYS A 469 -36.32 -5.45 -27.11
CA LYS A 469 -37.43 -4.56 -27.51
C LYS A 469 -37.17 -3.12 -27.06
N ASN A 470 -37.20 -2.24 -28.07
CA ASN A 470 -37.13 -0.79 -28.02
C ASN A 470 -38.01 -0.15 -26.96
N ARG A 471 -37.43 0.78 -26.17
CA ARG A 471 -38.11 2.04 -25.79
C ARG A 471 -37.11 3.19 -25.78
N SER A 472 -37.35 4.13 -26.69
CA SER A 472 -36.64 5.39 -26.88
C SER A 472 -37.06 6.42 -25.83
N SER A 473 -36.15 6.81 -24.95
CA SER A 473 -36.16 8.12 -24.28
C SER A 473 -34.75 8.41 -23.77
N THR A 474 -33.95 9.10 -24.59
CA THR A 474 -32.63 9.60 -24.23
C THR A 474 -32.75 10.73 -23.19
N PRO A 475 -32.16 10.59 -21.98
CA PRO A 475 -31.88 11.75 -21.14
C PRO A 475 -30.60 12.46 -21.64
N PRO A 476 -30.34 13.70 -21.22
CA PRO A 476 -29.21 14.48 -21.71
C PRO A 476 -27.90 13.81 -21.30
N LYS A 477 -26.95 13.75 -22.24
CA LYS A 477 -25.58 13.26 -22.02
C LYS A 477 -24.82 14.23 -21.10
N ALA A 478 -25.08 14.16 -19.80
CA ALA A 478 -24.07 14.54 -18.82
C ALA A 478 -22.88 13.61 -19.06
N ARG A 479 -21.72 14.19 -19.33
CA ARG A 479 -20.45 13.50 -19.53
C ARG A 479 -20.14 12.73 -18.24
N ARG A 480 -20.68 11.50 -18.12
CA ARG A 480 -20.45 10.61 -16.97
C ARG A 480 -18.93 10.42 -16.88
N GLN A 481 -18.28 11.07 -15.91
CA GLN A 481 -16.95 10.67 -15.50
C GLN A 481 -17.03 9.18 -15.19
N ARG A 482 -16.43 8.35 -16.06
CA ARG A 482 -16.37 6.89 -15.94
C ARG A 482 -15.49 6.57 -14.74
N THR A 483 -16.06 6.62 -13.56
CA THR A 483 -15.45 6.11 -12.33
C THR A 483 -15.34 4.60 -12.47
N ARG A 484 -14.12 4.06 -12.34
CA ARG A 484 -13.78 2.68 -12.71
C ARG A 484 -14.29 1.71 -11.67
N TYR A 485 -13.69 1.72 -10.49
CA TYR A 485 -14.15 0.88 -9.39
C TYR A 485 -15.29 1.55 -8.61
N PRO A 486 -16.14 0.77 -7.90
CA PRO A 486 -17.18 1.31 -7.05
C PRO A 486 -16.64 2.32 -6.03
N TRP A 487 -15.48 2.04 -5.43
CA TRP A 487 -14.85 2.93 -4.45
C TRP A 487 -14.28 4.20 -5.07
N GLU A 488 -13.77 4.19 -6.30
CA GLU A 488 -13.31 5.42 -6.97
C GLU A 488 -14.48 6.38 -7.20
N ARG A 489 -15.66 5.84 -7.55
CA ARG A 489 -16.89 6.65 -7.63
C ARG A 489 -17.24 7.26 -6.29
N ALA A 490 -17.21 6.45 -5.24
CA ALA A 490 -17.47 6.91 -3.89
C ALA A 490 -16.48 8.02 -3.47
N ILE A 491 -15.17 7.84 -3.69
CA ILE A 491 -14.14 8.85 -3.41
C ILE A 491 -14.42 10.15 -4.16
N SER A 492 -14.76 10.07 -5.45
CA SER A 492 -15.11 11.25 -6.25
C SER A 492 -16.34 11.98 -5.69
N MET A 493 -17.37 11.24 -5.25
CA MET A 493 -18.57 11.82 -4.64
C MET A 493 -18.32 12.45 -3.28
N LEU A 494 -17.32 11.94 -2.53
CA LEU A 494 -16.86 12.50 -1.27
C LEU A 494 -15.91 13.72 -1.46
N GLY A 495 -15.81 14.25 -2.69
CA GLY A 495 -15.02 15.44 -2.99
C GLY A 495 -13.57 15.18 -3.38
N GLY A 496 -13.21 13.94 -3.73
CA GLY A 496 -11.94 13.57 -4.39
C GLY A 496 -10.66 13.85 -3.60
N SER A 497 -10.78 14.34 -2.36
CA SER A 497 -9.66 14.80 -1.53
C SER A 497 -9.02 13.67 -0.72
N SER A 498 -9.72 12.54 -0.61
CA SER A 498 -9.32 11.39 0.20
C SER A 498 -8.40 10.47 -0.62
N LEU A 499 -7.13 10.84 -0.71
CA LEU A 499 -6.08 9.94 -1.18
C LEU A 499 -5.83 8.88 -0.11
N LEU A 500 -6.60 7.79 -0.17
CA LEU A 500 -6.56 6.70 0.79
C LEU A 500 -5.24 5.93 0.71
N SER A 501 -4.53 5.85 1.83
CA SER A 501 -3.45 4.90 2.05
C SER A 501 -4.02 3.72 2.82
N LEU A 502 -4.23 2.58 2.17
CA LEU A 502 -4.74 1.35 2.80
C LEU A 502 -3.62 0.40 3.27
N THR A 503 -2.44 0.98 3.45
CA THR A 503 -1.17 0.36 3.83
C THR A 503 -0.79 0.64 5.27
#